data_AF-A0A847IRH1-F1
#
_entry.id   AF-A0A847IRH1-F1
#
_cell.length_a   1.000
_cell.length_b   1.000
_cell.length_c   1.000
_cell.angle_alpha   90.00
_cell.angle_beta   90.00
_cell.angle_gamma   90.00
#
_symmetry.space_group_name_H-M   'P 1'
#
loop_
_entity.id
_entity.type
_entity.pdbx_description
1 polymer ?
#
loop_
_entity_poly.entity_id
_entity_poly.type
_entity_poly.pdbx_seq_one_letter_code
_entity_poly.pdbx_strand_id
1 'polypeptide(L)'
;MKNNLRVVLFWAVCWGLAEAVIGYVLHFVENSAGILLYPFGAYCLIMAFIKSGRKVMVPVLVTLITAFFKLSNLALTPPEFHYRVYFPVMAILSEGLITSGLLFITTLYPVQNLFIKLRIKK
;
A
#
# COMPACT_ATOMS: atom_id res chain seq x y z
N MET A 1 8.48 -11.50 -17.11
CA MET A 1 8.19 -11.68 -15.66
C MET A 1 9.28 -11.14 -14.74
N LYS A 2 10.58 -11.26 -15.07
CA LYS A 2 11.72 -10.86 -14.21
C LYS A 2 11.70 -9.38 -13.74
N ASN A 3 11.21 -8.45 -14.58
CA ASN A 3 11.07 -7.04 -14.19
C ASN A 3 9.99 -6.79 -13.12
N ASN A 4 8.89 -7.54 -13.15
CA ASN A 4 7.76 -7.28 -12.25
C ASN A 4 8.09 -7.65 -10.82
N LEU A 5 8.83 -8.73 -10.61
CA LEU A 5 9.25 -9.17 -9.28
C LEU A 5 10.20 -8.15 -8.63
N ARG A 6 11.12 -7.58 -9.42
CA ARG A 6 12.02 -6.52 -8.95
C ARG A 6 11.25 -5.24 -8.57
N VAL A 7 10.24 -4.86 -9.38
CA VAL A 7 9.35 -3.72 -9.08
C VAL A 7 8.56 -3.97 -7.80
N VAL A 8 7.99 -5.17 -7.64
CA VAL A 8 7.25 -5.56 -6.43
C VAL A 8 8.13 -5.44 -5.20
N LEU A 9 9.31 -6.06 -5.21
CA LEU A 9 10.23 -6.04 -4.07
C LEU A 9 10.71 -4.62 -3.75
N PHE A 10 11.07 -3.84 -4.76
CA PHE A 10 11.52 -2.46 -4.58
C PHE A 10 10.47 -1.60 -3.87
N TRP A 11 9.23 -1.61 -4.37
CA TRP A 11 8.17 -0.79 -3.78
C TRP A 11 7.66 -1.32 -2.45
N ALA A 12 7.65 -2.64 -2.24
CA ALA A 12 7.29 -3.23 -0.96
C ALA A 12 8.29 -2.89 0.13
N VAL A 13 9.60 -2.92 -0.18
CA VAL A 13 10.64 -2.52 0.77
C VAL A 13 10.59 -1.01 1.03
N CYS A 14 10.39 -0.17 0.01
CA CYS A 14 10.25 1.28 0.20
C CYS A 14 9.07 1.61 1.12
N TRP A 15 7.90 1.02 0.89
CA TRP A 15 6.74 1.24 1.74
C TRP A 15 6.95 0.66 3.15
N GLY A 16 7.46 -0.57 3.25
CA GLY A 16 7.70 -1.24 4.52
C GLY A 16 8.72 -0.54 5.40
N LEU A 17 9.82 -0.02 4.82
CA LEU A 17 10.81 0.77 5.55
C LEU A 17 10.25 2.12 5.98
N ALA A 18 9.47 2.80 5.13
CA ALA A 18 8.80 4.03 5.52
C ALA A 18 7.88 3.80 6.72
N GLU A 19 7.05 2.76 6.69
CA GLU A 19 6.18 2.39 7.81
C GLU A 19 6.97 1.99 9.07
N ALA A 20 8.11 1.31 8.91
CA ALA A 20 8.96 0.95 10.05
C ALA A 20 9.64 2.17 10.69
N VAL A 21 10.21 3.07 9.89
CA VAL A 21 11.00 4.22 10.37
C VAL A 21 10.07 5.37 10.75
N ILE A 22 9.27 5.85 9.79
CA ILE A 22 8.39 6.99 9.97
C ILE A 22 7.23 6.61 10.90
N GLY A 23 6.68 5.40 10.78
CA GLY A 23 5.64 4.92 11.70
C GLY A 23 6.13 4.79 13.14
N TYR A 24 7.38 4.36 13.36
CA TYR A 24 7.99 4.33 14.69
C TYR A 24 8.17 5.75 15.26
N VAL A 25 8.70 6.68 14.45
CA VAL A 25 8.87 8.08 14.87
C VAL A 25 7.53 8.76 15.15
N LEU A 26 6.53 8.57 14.30
CA LEU A 26 5.20 9.17 14.50
C LEU A 26 4.51 8.62 15.75
N HIS A 27 4.72 7.35 16.10
CA HIS A 27 4.13 6.77 17.30
C HIS A 27 4.62 7.44 18.60
N PHE A 28 5.72 8.22 18.56
CA PHE A 28 6.15 9.09 19.68
C PHE A 28 5.44 10.45 19.72
N VAL A 29 4.89 10.92 18.61
CA VAL A 29 4.33 12.27 18.47
C VAL A 29 2.81 12.25 18.40
N GLU A 30 2.22 11.34 17.61
CA GLU A 30 0.78 11.22 17.41
C GLU A 30 0.33 9.75 17.29
N ASN A 31 -0.81 9.43 17.91
CA ASN A 31 -1.38 8.08 17.93
C ASN A 31 -2.03 7.67 16.58
N SER A 32 -1.89 8.48 15.52
CA SER A 32 -2.57 8.31 14.23
C SER A 32 -1.60 8.23 13.04
N ALA A 33 -0.44 7.60 13.24
CA ALA A 33 0.61 7.45 12.23
C ALA A 33 0.12 6.89 10.88
N GLY A 34 -0.90 6.01 10.90
CA GLY A 34 -1.43 5.38 9.69
C GLY A 34 -2.02 6.36 8.66
N ILE A 35 -2.73 7.40 9.10
CA ILE A 35 -3.34 8.39 8.19
C ILE A 35 -2.29 9.16 7.39
N LEU A 36 -1.15 9.47 8.01
CA LEU A 36 -0.04 10.18 7.37
C LEU A 36 0.77 9.27 6.44
N LEU A 37 0.84 7.96 6.75
CA LEU A 37 1.57 6.99 5.96
C LEU A 37 0.78 6.42 4.78
N TYR A 38 -0.55 6.44 4.84
CA TYR A 38 -1.42 6.02 3.75
C TYR A 38 -1.12 6.68 2.39
N PRO A 39 -1.03 8.02 2.24
CA PRO A 39 -0.76 8.63 0.94
C PRO A 39 0.58 8.19 0.35
N PHE A 40 1.58 7.92 1.19
CA PHE A 40 2.86 7.36 0.75
C PHE A 40 2.73 5.91 0.30
N GLY A 41 1.97 5.09 1.03
CA GLY A 41 1.65 3.71 0.64
C GLY A 41 0.89 3.64 -0.69
N ALA A 42 -0.14 4.47 -0.84
CA ALA A 42 -0.91 4.60 -2.08
C ALA A 42 -0.01 5.02 -3.25
N TYR A 43 0.90 5.98 -3.04
CA TYR A 43 1.89 6.37 -4.05
C TYR A 43 2.78 5.20 -4.48
N CYS A 44 3.29 4.41 -3.53
CA CYS A 44 4.09 3.22 -3.82
C CYS A 44 3.32 2.19 -4.67
N LEU A 45 2.04 1.95 -4.35
CA LEU A 45 1.18 1.04 -5.10
C LEU A 45 0.89 1.55 -6.52
N ILE A 46 0.58 2.85 -6.67
CA ILE A 46 0.35 3.49 -7.97
C ILE A 46 1.60 3.39 -8.85
N MET A 47 2.78 3.67 -8.29
CA MET A 47 4.03 3.59 -9.03
C MET A 47 4.38 2.14 -9.41
N ALA A 48 4.19 1.18 -8.50
CA ALA A 48 4.37 -0.24 -8.80
C ALA A 48 3.43 -0.71 -9.92
N PHE A 49 2.19 -0.23 -9.92
CA PHE A 49 1.19 -0.50 -10.93
C PHE A 49 1.56 0.07 -12.30
N ILE A 50 2.00 1.33 -12.37
CA ILE A 50 2.42 1.97 -13.62
C ILE A 50 3.67 1.27 -14.18
N LYS A 51 4.69 1.03 -13.34
CA LYS A 51 5.97 0.42 -13.76
C LYS A 51 5.85 -1.05 -14.17
N SER A 52 4.82 -1.76 -13.71
CA SER A 52 4.59 -3.17 -14.07
C SER A 52 3.70 -3.37 -15.30
N GLY A 53 3.32 -2.29 -15.98
CA GLY A 53 2.43 -2.34 -17.15
C GLY A 53 0.96 -2.54 -16.78
N ARG A 54 0.51 -1.89 -15.70
CA ARG A 54 -0.89 -1.88 -15.22
C ARG A 54 -1.40 -3.28 -14.84
N LYS A 55 -0.52 -4.12 -14.30
CA LYS A 55 -0.90 -5.44 -13.80
C LYS A 55 -1.43 -5.32 -12.39
N VAL A 56 -2.69 -5.67 -12.24
CA VAL A 56 -3.46 -5.52 -10.99
C VAL A 56 -2.93 -6.43 -9.87
N MET A 57 -2.31 -7.55 -10.24
CA MET A 57 -1.68 -8.47 -9.29
C MET A 57 -0.46 -7.84 -8.59
N VAL A 58 0.20 -6.85 -9.19
CA VAL A 58 1.44 -6.26 -8.64
C VAL A 58 1.17 -5.44 -7.38
N PRO A 59 0.21 -4.50 -7.35
CA PRO A 59 -0.20 -3.82 -6.13
C PRO A 59 -0.54 -4.78 -4.99
N VAL A 60 -1.35 -5.80 -5.24
CA VAL A 60 -1.75 -6.80 -4.22
C VAL A 60 -0.53 -7.52 -3.64
N LEU A 61 0.43 -7.91 -4.47
CA LEU A 61 1.67 -8.53 -4.01
C LEU A 61 2.54 -7.57 -3.20
N VAL A 62 2.63 -6.30 -3.60
CA VAL A 62 3.34 -5.27 -2.85
C VAL A 62 2.73 -5.11 -1.46
N THR A 63 1.40 -5.04 -1.36
CA THR A 63 0.68 -4.95 -0.08
C THR A 63 1.00 -6.14 0.81
N LEU A 64 0.93 -7.35 0.27
CA LEU A 64 1.09 -8.57 1.05
C LEU A 64 2.52 -8.72 1.58
N ILE A 65 3.53 -8.39 0.76
CA ILE A 65 4.94 -8.38 1.19
C ILE A 65 5.19 -7.30 2.23
N THR A 66 4.60 -6.10 2.06
CA THR A 66 4.74 -5.00 3.02
C THR A 66 4.11 -5.35 4.38
N ALA A 67 2.91 -5.93 4.36
CA ALA A 67 2.22 -6.40 5.56
C ALA A 67 3.03 -7.50 6.27
N PHE A 68 3.61 -8.43 5.52
CA PHE A 68 4.48 -9.48 6.07
C PHE A 68 5.77 -8.90 6.67
N PHE A 69 6.34 -7.88 6.05
CA PHE A 69 7.50 -7.16 6.56
C PHE A 69 7.19 -6.50 7.92
N LYS A 70 6.02 -5.85 8.04
CA LYS A 70 5.55 -5.26 9.31
C LYS A 70 5.23 -6.33 10.36
N LEU A 71 4.62 -7.46 9.95
CA LEU A 71 4.32 -8.59 10.83
C LEU A 71 5.58 -9.27 11.37
N SER A 72 6.68 -9.26 10.61
CA SER A 72 7.97 -9.79 11.06
C SER A 72 8.49 -9.05 12.31
N ASN A 73 8.05 -7.82 12.54
CA ASN A 73 8.38 -7.05 13.75
C ASN A 73 7.75 -7.66 15.02
N LEU A 74 6.73 -8.53 14.88
CA LEU A 74 6.13 -9.28 15.98
C LEU A 74 7.15 -10.22 16.65
N ALA A 75 8.09 -10.78 15.88
CA ALA A 75 9.14 -11.65 16.40
C ALA A 75 10.12 -10.91 17.33
N LEU A 76 10.25 -9.60 17.18
CA LEU A 76 11.11 -8.73 17.98
C LEU A 76 10.36 -8.03 19.12
N THR A 77 9.03 -8.13 19.15
CA THR A 77 8.19 -7.37 20.09
C THR A 77 7.66 -8.28 21.21
N PRO A 78 7.72 -7.84 22.49
CA PRO A 78 7.12 -8.58 23.60
C PRO A 78 5.61 -8.84 23.41
N PRO A 79 5.06 -9.98 23.89
CA PRO A 79 3.66 -10.36 23.72
C PRO A 79 2.64 -9.29 24.14
N GLU A 80 2.97 -8.59 25.22
CA GLU A 80 2.22 -7.47 25.81
C GLU A 80 2.04 -6.26 24.87
N PHE A 81 2.90 -6.10 23.85
CA PHE A 81 2.81 -5.00 22.87
C PHE A 81 2.42 -5.44 21.46
N HIS A 82 1.99 -6.69 21.27
CA HIS A 82 1.62 -7.23 19.96
C HIS A 82 0.51 -6.43 19.26
N TYR A 83 -0.39 -5.80 20.01
CA TYR A 83 -1.44 -4.93 19.45
C TYR A 83 -0.87 -3.80 18.58
N ARG A 84 0.32 -3.27 18.92
CA ARG A 84 0.99 -2.21 18.16
C ARG A 84 1.50 -2.66 16.79
N VAL A 85 1.55 -3.98 16.56
CA VAL A 85 1.91 -4.56 15.25
C VAL A 85 0.66 -4.95 14.47
N TYR A 86 -0.35 -5.53 15.13
CA TYR A 86 -1.59 -5.96 14.46
C TYR A 86 -2.36 -4.81 13.82
N PHE A 87 -2.54 -3.69 14.53
CA PHE A 87 -3.30 -2.55 14.00
C PHE A 87 -2.68 -1.98 12.71
N PRO A 88 -1.37 -1.66 12.66
CA PRO A 88 -0.73 -1.24 11.41
C PRO A 88 -0.78 -2.29 10.29
N VAL A 89 -0.64 -3.58 10.61
CA VAL A 89 -0.74 -4.65 9.60
C VAL A 89 -2.14 -4.68 8.97
N MET A 90 -3.19 -4.58 9.79
CA MET A 90 -4.57 -4.51 9.29
C MET A 90 -4.83 -3.23 8.49
N ALA A 91 -4.23 -2.10 8.89
CA ALA A 91 -4.29 -0.85 8.13
C ALA A 91 -3.65 -1.02 6.75
N ILE A 92 -2.40 -1.51 6.68
CA ILE A 92 -1.68 -1.77 5.42
C ILE A 92 -2.49 -2.69 4.49
N LEU A 93 -3.05 -3.78 5.03
CA LEU A 93 -3.85 -4.72 4.24
C LEU A 93 -5.13 -4.08 3.71
N SER A 94 -5.89 -3.37 4.54
CA SER A 94 -7.14 -2.74 4.12
C SER A 94 -6.90 -1.61 3.11
N GLU A 95 -5.95 -0.72 3.38
CA GLU A 95 -5.55 0.38 2.52
C GLU A 95 -5.05 -0.10 1.16
N GLY A 96 -4.16 -1.10 1.15
CA GLY A 96 -3.60 -1.59 -0.09
C GLY A 96 -4.56 -2.46 -0.89
N LEU A 97 -5.50 -3.17 -0.26
CA LEU A 97 -6.58 -3.86 -0.98
C LEU A 97 -7.56 -2.87 -1.62
N ILE A 98 -7.98 -1.83 -0.88
CA ILE A 98 -8.86 -0.78 -1.41
C ILE A 98 -8.18 -0.06 -2.58
N THR A 99 -6.91 0.32 -2.42
CA THR A 99 -6.14 1.00 -3.47
C THR A 99 -5.94 0.10 -4.69
N SER A 100 -5.64 -1.19 -4.48
CA SER A 100 -5.52 -2.16 -5.58
C SER A 100 -6.85 -2.35 -6.32
N GLY A 101 -7.97 -2.39 -5.59
CA GLY A 101 -9.32 -2.46 -6.17
C GLY A 101 -9.67 -1.20 -6.97
N LEU A 102 -9.34 -0.02 -6.46
CA LEU A 102 -9.50 1.24 -7.20
C LEU A 102 -8.67 1.23 -8.49
N LEU A 103 -7.41 0.82 -8.41
CA LEU A 103 -6.53 0.69 -9.58
C LEU A 103 -7.09 -0.33 -10.58
N PHE A 104 -7.67 -1.43 -10.13
CA PHE A 104 -8.37 -2.39 -11.00
C PHE A 104 -9.55 -1.74 -11.73
N ILE A 105 -10.42 -1.01 -11.03
CA ILE A 105 -11.54 -0.31 -11.64
C ILE A 105 -11.05 0.65 -12.72
N THR A 106 -9.94 1.38 -12.48
CA THR A 106 -9.37 2.28 -13.49
C THR A 106 -8.80 1.58 -14.72
N THR A 107 -8.47 0.28 -14.64
CA THR A 107 -8.12 -0.52 -15.84
C THR A 107 -9.32 -0.88 -16.68
N LEU A 108 -10.45 -1.16 -16.04
CA LEU A 108 -11.69 -1.53 -16.73
C LEU A 108 -12.37 -0.32 -17.33
N TYR A 109 -12.38 0.79 -16.59
CA TYR A 109 -12.93 2.06 -17.02
C TYR A 109 -11.86 3.13 -16.88
N PRO A 110 -11.12 3.46 -17.96
CA PRO A 110 -10.16 4.54 -17.91
C PRO A 110 -10.91 5.81 -17.50
N VAL A 111 -10.41 6.49 -16.47
CA VAL A 111 -11.04 7.68 -15.86
C VAL A 111 -11.38 8.75 -16.90
N GLN A 112 -10.62 8.81 -17.99
CA GLN A 112 -10.89 9.66 -19.16
C GLN A 112 -12.28 9.40 -19.77
N ASN A 113 -12.68 8.14 -19.93
CA ASN A 113 -14.01 7.77 -20.44
C ASN A 113 -15.12 8.08 -19.41
N LEU A 114 -14.80 8.06 -18.11
CA LEU A 114 -15.75 8.43 -17.05
C LEU A 114 -16.09 9.93 -17.13
N PHE A 115 -15.07 10.78 -17.26
CA PHE A 115 -15.26 12.23 -17.41
C PHE A 115 -15.96 12.61 -18.72
N ILE A 116 -15.68 11.90 -19.82
CA ILE A 116 -16.38 12.10 -21.09
C ILE A 116 -17.86 11.71 -20.96
N LYS A 117 -18.18 10.56 -20.35
CA LYS A 117 -19.56 10.11 -20.12
C LYS A 117 -20.36 11.07 -19.23
N LEU A 118 -19.71 11.67 -18.22
CA LEU A 118 -20.33 12.67 -17.35
C LEU A 118 -20.52 14.03 -18.06
N ARG A 119 -19.60 14.41 -18.96
CA ARG A 119 -19.66 15.66 -19.72
C ARG A 119 -20.70 15.65 -20.85
N ILE A 120 -21.03 14.48 -21.41
CA ILE A 120 -22.08 14.31 -22.43
C ILE A 120 -23.51 14.50 -21.86
N LYS A 121 -23.65 14.54 -20.53
CA LYS A 121 -24.95 14.69 -19.87
C LYS A 121 -25.36 16.15 -19.58
N LYS A 122 -24.74 17.12 -20.25
CA LYS A 122 -25.03 18.56 -20.07
C LYS A 122 -25.74 19.12 -21.28
#